data_AF-A0A2D3UP24-F1
#
_entry.id   AF-A0A2D3UP24-F1
#
_cell.length_a   1.000
_cell.length_b   1.000
_cell.length_c   1.000
_cell.angle_alpha   90.00
_cell.angle_beta   90.00
_cell.angle_gamma   90.00
#
_symmetry.space_group_name_H-M   'P 1'
#
loop_
_entity.id
_entity.type
_entity.pdbx_description
1 polymer ?
#
loop_
_entity_poly.entity_id
_entity_poly.type
_entity_poly.pdbx_seq_one_letter_code
_entity_poly.pdbx_strand_id
1 'polypeptide(L)'
;MDNITNIKDECEVMRERLEDLPQELYDQIYKTVFTAPPGVRNMHNGDGVNTRLLQISRASRALYAKSYYGAGADFVFTSEMYLYHSTMLSWIQVLPAEHLEYIERITMISFEQASPAMIALEIDWVKASYQVLGLDHVVSKCVFVRKCASMISPMGRNDGLEDNKDEHEPGRKFGQNRIDKLDDWIVANEGYRCTRHD
;
A
#
# COMPACT_ATOMS: atom_id res chain seq x y z
N MET A 1 -37.94 16.39 -5.26
CA MET A 1 -37.39 15.39 -4.30
C MET A 1 -37.10 14.08 -5.04
N ASP A 2 -36.73 14.15 -6.34
CA ASP A 2 -36.96 13.04 -7.28
C ASP A 2 -35.69 12.26 -7.66
N ASN A 3 -34.53 12.65 -7.11
CA ASN A 3 -33.25 12.00 -7.43
C ASN A 3 -33.01 10.67 -6.68
N ILE A 4 -33.67 10.43 -5.54
CA ILE A 4 -33.43 9.23 -4.72
C ILE A 4 -34.14 8.00 -5.28
N THR A 5 -35.31 8.18 -5.91
CA THR A 5 -36.06 7.10 -6.57
C THR A 5 -35.32 6.56 -7.78
N ASN A 6 -34.70 7.44 -8.59
CA ASN A 6 -33.98 7.03 -9.80
C ASN A 6 -32.76 6.13 -9.52
N ILE A 7 -32.03 6.38 -8.42
CA ILE A 7 -30.83 5.57 -8.06
C ILE A 7 -31.22 4.15 -7.62
N LYS A 8 -32.37 3.98 -6.94
CA LYS A 8 -32.82 2.65 -6.52
C LYS A 8 -33.16 1.79 -7.74
N ASP A 9 -33.80 2.37 -8.74
CA ASP A 9 -34.18 1.68 -9.98
C ASP A 9 -32.92 1.24 -10.76
N GLU A 10 -31.89 2.08 -10.86
CA GLU A 10 -30.64 1.72 -11.54
C GLU A 10 -29.91 0.53 -10.86
N CYS A 11 -29.93 0.46 -9.52
CA CYS A 11 -29.33 -0.66 -8.79
C CYS A 11 -30.09 -1.98 -8.99
N GLU A 12 -31.42 -1.94 -9.05
CA GLU A 12 -32.23 -3.13 -9.32
C GLU A 12 -32.01 -3.62 -10.76
N VAL A 13 -32.04 -2.72 -11.74
CA VAL A 13 -31.76 -3.04 -13.15
C VAL A 13 -30.35 -3.63 -13.32
N MET A 14 -29.36 -3.12 -12.60
CA MET A 14 -27.99 -3.69 -12.64
C MET A 14 -27.94 -5.08 -12.03
N ARG A 15 -28.66 -5.33 -10.93
CA ARG A 15 -28.70 -6.64 -10.28
C ARG A 15 -29.37 -7.67 -11.20
N GLU A 16 -30.52 -7.34 -11.78
CA GLU A 16 -31.22 -8.22 -12.74
C GLU A 16 -30.31 -8.58 -13.93
N ARG A 17 -29.63 -7.59 -14.51
CA ARG A 17 -28.70 -7.83 -15.62
C ARG A 17 -27.48 -8.67 -15.24
N LEU A 18 -27.03 -8.62 -13.99
CA LEU A 18 -25.94 -9.47 -13.50
C LEU A 18 -26.39 -10.92 -13.32
N GLU A 19 -27.66 -11.15 -12.98
CA GLU A 19 -28.24 -12.50 -12.83
C GLU A 19 -28.48 -13.19 -14.19
N ASP A 20 -28.73 -12.41 -15.25
CA ASP A 20 -28.88 -12.92 -16.62
C ASP A 20 -27.55 -13.25 -17.33
N LEU A 21 -26.41 -12.94 -16.72
CA LEU A 21 -25.11 -13.25 -17.32
C LEU A 21 -24.86 -14.76 -17.33
N PRO A 22 -24.27 -15.30 -18.41
CA PRO A 22 -23.64 -16.61 -18.36
C PRO A 22 -22.69 -16.68 -17.15
N GLN A 23 -22.75 -17.78 -16.40
CA GLN A 23 -21.99 -17.97 -15.16
C GLN A 23 -20.50 -17.64 -15.32
N GLU A 24 -19.90 -18.02 -16.46
CA GLU A 24 -18.49 -17.74 -16.78
C GLU A 24 -18.17 -16.24 -16.79
N LEU A 25 -19.06 -15.41 -17.34
CA LEU A 25 -18.88 -13.95 -17.39
C LEU A 25 -19.11 -13.32 -16.03
N TYR A 26 -20.11 -13.81 -15.28
CA TYR A 26 -20.34 -13.38 -13.91
C TYR A 26 -19.10 -13.65 -13.04
N ASP A 27 -18.55 -14.86 -13.10
CA ASP A 27 -17.37 -15.25 -12.34
C ASP A 27 -16.14 -14.42 -12.74
N GLN A 28 -15.97 -14.12 -14.03
CA GLN A 28 -14.88 -13.26 -14.51
C GLN A 28 -15.00 -11.83 -13.98
N ILE A 29 -16.19 -11.22 -14.06
CA ILE A 29 -16.44 -9.88 -13.52
C ILE A 29 -16.23 -9.89 -12.02
N TYR A 30 -16.81 -10.87 -11.32
CA TYR A 30 -16.72 -10.99 -9.87
C TYR A 30 -15.27 -11.12 -9.42
N LYS A 31 -14.51 -12.03 -10.06
CA LYS A 31 -13.08 -12.22 -9.79
C LYS A 31 -12.31 -10.93 -10.07
N THR A 32 -12.58 -10.25 -11.17
CA THR A 32 -11.87 -9.02 -11.55
C THR A 32 -12.16 -7.87 -10.58
N VAL A 33 -13.41 -7.71 -10.17
CA VAL A 33 -13.84 -6.62 -9.28
C VAL A 33 -13.40 -6.88 -7.84
N PHE A 34 -13.52 -8.12 -7.35
CA PHE A 34 -13.25 -8.47 -5.95
C PHE A 34 -11.86 -9.11 -5.73
N THR A 35 -10.93 -8.92 -6.67
CA THR A 35 -9.51 -9.26 -6.47
C THR A 35 -8.68 -7.99 -6.51
N ALA A 36 -7.93 -7.71 -5.45
CA ALA A 36 -6.95 -6.64 -5.47
C ALA A 36 -5.74 -7.05 -6.32
N PRO A 37 -5.19 -6.14 -7.14
CA PRO A 37 -3.92 -6.41 -7.81
C PRO A 37 -2.79 -6.60 -6.78
N PRO A 38 -1.79 -7.45 -7.08
CA PRO A 38 -0.57 -7.53 -6.29
C PRO A 38 0.23 -6.22 -6.37
N GLY A 39 1.16 -6.01 -5.43
CA GLY A 39 2.11 -4.89 -5.49
C GLY A 39 2.18 -4.03 -4.23
N VAL A 40 2.86 -2.90 -4.36
CA VAL A 40 3.12 -1.97 -3.25
C VAL A 40 1.89 -1.11 -2.93
N ARG A 41 1.61 -1.00 -1.63
CA ARG A 41 0.59 -0.13 -1.04
C ARG A 41 1.30 0.85 -0.12
N ASN A 42 1.42 2.09 -0.56
CA ASN A 42 2.05 3.12 0.25
C ASN A 42 1.02 3.73 1.21
N MET A 43 1.18 3.41 2.48
CA MET A 43 0.25 3.79 3.54
C MET A 43 0.34 5.28 3.91
N HIS A 44 1.40 5.96 3.48
CA HIS A 44 1.59 7.38 3.76
C HIS A 44 0.79 8.28 2.81
N ASN A 45 0.83 8.00 1.50
CA ASN A 45 0.19 8.83 0.48
C ASN A 45 -1.05 8.18 -0.15
N GLY A 46 -1.34 6.92 0.17
CA GLY A 46 -2.49 6.18 -0.36
C GLY A 46 -2.26 5.55 -1.73
N ASP A 47 -1.04 5.58 -2.28
CA ASP A 47 -0.76 4.94 -3.57
C ASP A 47 -0.96 3.42 -3.47
N GLY A 48 -1.70 2.85 -4.42
CA GLY A 48 -2.04 1.42 -4.43
C GLY A 48 -3.09 1.01 -3.39
N VAL A 49 -3.57 1.93 -2.55
CA VAL A 49 -4.55 1.67 -1.49
C VAL A 49 -5.97 1.86 -2.04
N ASN A 50 -6.66 0.77 -2.36
CA ASN A 50 -8.09 0.78 -2.69
C ASN A 50 -8.91 0.07 -1.60
N THR A 51 -9.41 0.83 -0.63
CA THR A 51 -10.20 0.30 0.48
C THR A 51 -11.71 0.30 0.23
N ARG A 52 -12.18 0.80 -0.92
CA ARG A 52 -13.62 0.94 -1.22
C ARG A 52 -14.33 -0.41 -1.16
N LEU A 53 -13.68 -1.46 -1.67
CA LEU A 53 -14.24 -2.81 -1.72
C LEU A 53 -14.25 -3.50 -0.35
N LEU A 54 -13.47 -3.01 0.61
CA LEU A 54 -13.54 -3.48 2.01
C LEU A 54 -14.80 -2.98 2.72
N GLN A 55 -15.54 -2.02 2.15
CA GLN A 55 -16.67 -1.38 2.83
C GLN A 55 -18.05 -1.91 2.39
N ILE A 56 -18.13 -2.70 1.31
CA ILE A 56 -19.41 -3.05 0.66
C ILE A 56 -20.27 -4.01 1.50
N SER A 57 -19.79 -5.24 1.72
CA SER A 57 -20.53 -6.28 2.45
C SER A 57 -19.55 -7.17 3.21
N ARG A 58 -20.02 -7.91 4.23
CA ARG A 58 -19.15 -8.84 4.97
C ARG A 58 -18.59 -9.95 4.08
N ALA A 59 -19.43 -10.52 3.21
CA ALA A 59 -19.03 -11.60 2.30
C ALA A 59 -18.01 -11.11 1.25
N SER A 60 -18.31 -10.01 0.57
CA SER A 60 -17.39 -9.41 -0.42
C SER A 60 -16.10 -8.91 0.22
N ARG A 61 -16.17 -8.38 1.45
CA ARG A 61 -14.99 -7.96 2.22
C ARG A 61 -14.06 -9.14 2.48
N ALA A 62 -14.57 -10.29 2.92
CA ALA A 62 -13.72 -11.46 3.19
C ALA A 62 -12.97 -11.92 1.93
N LEU A 63 -13.65 -11.93 0.77
CA LEU A 63 -13.04 -12.30 -0.52
C LEU A 63 -11.99 -11.27 -0.96
N TYR A 64 -12.33 -9.99 -0.91
CA TYR A 64 -11.40 -8.93 -1.29
C TYR A 64 -10.21 -8.83 -0.33
N ALA A 65 -10.43 -8.97 0.98
CA ALA A 65 -9.39 -8.87 2.00
C ALA A 65 -8.26 -9.86 1.77
N LYS A 66 -8.57 -11.11 1.38
CA LYS A 66 -7.56 -12.12 1.11
C LYS A 66 -6.58 -11.71 0.01
N SER A 67 -7.08 -11.16 -1.09
CA SER A 67 -6.23 -10.66 -2.18
C SER A 67 -5.62 -9.28 -1.88
N TYR A 68 -6.29 -8.46 -1.07
CA TYR A 68 -5.82 -7.14 -0.71
C TYR A 68 -4.66 -7.17 0.29
N TYR A 69 -4.74 -7.99 1.34
CA TYR A 69 -3.71 -8.10 2.37
C TYR A 69 -2.64 -9.14 2.03
N GLY A 70 -2.98 -10.15 1.22
CA GLY A 70 -2.05 -11.20 0.77
C GLY A 70 -1.68 -11.07 -0.70
N ALA A 71 -1.41 -12.21 -1.34
CA ALA A 71 -1.13 -12.31 -2.77
C ALA A 71 0.02 -11.41 -3.26
N GLY A 72 1.11 -11.31 -2.49
CA GLY A 72 2.26 -10.47 -2.82
C GLY A 72 2.03 -8.97 -2.59
N ALA A 73 1.09 -8.61 -1.71
CA ALA A 73 0.95 -7.24 -1.22
C ALA A 73 2.14 -6.85 -0.33
N ASP A 74 2.67 -5.65 -0.56
CA ASP A 74 3.69 -5.04 0.30
C ASP A 74 3.17 -3.72 0.86
N PHE A 75 3.05 -3.64 2.18
CA PHE A 75 2.57 -2.43 2.85
C PHE A 75 3.77 -1.57 3.22
N VAL A 76 3.94 -0.47 2.48
CA VAL A 76 5.08 0.42 2.64
C VAL A 76 4.69 1.61 3.50
N PHE A 77 5.41 1.78 4.61
CA PHE A 77 5.35 2.95 5.47
C PHE A 77 6.58 3.80 5.19
N THR A 78 6.35 4.94 4.54
CA THR A 78 7.35 5.99 4.33
C THR A 78 7.12 7.11 5.32
N SER A 79 8.17 7.60 5.97
CA SER A 79 8.07 8.81 6.77
C SER A 79 9.42 9.50 6.82
N GLU A 80 9.39 10.82 6.58
CA GLU A 80 10.55 11.70 6.77
C GLU A 80 10.84 11.92 8.27
N MET A 81 9.89 11.60 9.15
CA MET A 81 10.02 11.68 10.61
C MET A 81 9.98 10.30 11.27
N TYR A 82 10.47 10.18 12.51
CA TYR A 82 10.46 8.96 13.34
C TYR A 82 9.05 8.48 13.79
N LEU A 83 7.99 8.87 13.06
CA LEU A 83 6.57 8.61 13.42
C LEU A 83 5.92 7.50 12.56
N TYR A 84 6.65 6.83 11.67
CA TYR A 84 6.08 5.73 10.88
C TYR A 84 5.59 4.58 11.77
N HIS A 85 6.26 4.36 12.90
CA HIS A 85 5.87 3.31 13.84
C HIS A 85 4.48 3.52 14.44
N SER A 86 4.14 4.74 14.88
CA SER A 86 2.81 5.01 15.45
C SER A 86 1.71 4.82 14.41
N THR A 87 1.92 5.31 13.18
CA THR A 87 0.94 5.15 12.10
C THR A 87 0.74 3.68 11.72
N MET A 88 1.84 2.94 11.60
CA MET A 88 1.82 1.51 11.33
C MET A 88 1.11 0.74 12.46
N LEU A 89 1.45 1.00 13.72
CA LEU A 89 0.81 0.35 14.86
C LEU A 89 -0.69 0.64 14.91
N SER A 90 -1.09 1.90 14.77
CA SER A 90 -2.50 2.27 14.73
C SER A 90 -3.23 1.57 13.59
N TRP A 91 -2.60 1.44 12.42
CA TRP A 91 -3.16 0.70 11.30
C TRP A 91 -3.31 -0.80 11.60
N ILE A 92 -2.28 -1.46 12.14
CA ILE A 92 -2.33 -2.89 12.51
C ILE A 92 -3.42 -3.15 13.55
N GLN A 93 -3.54 -2.29 14.57
CA GLN A 93 -4.49 -2.46 15.66
C GLN A 93 -5.96 -2.39 15.22
N VAL A 94 -6.26 -1.67 14.13
CA VAL A 94 -7.63 -1.59 13.60
C VAL A 94 -7.97 -2.73 12.63
N LEU A 95 -7.00 -3.58 12.29
CA LEU A 95 -7.25 -4.72 11.40
C LEU A 95 -7.85 -5.91 12.16
N PRO A 96 -8.89 -6.57 11.60
CA PRO A 96 -9.31 -7.89 12.04
C PRO A 96 -8.15 -8.89 12.03
N ALA A 97 -8.11 -9.78 13.03
CA ALA A 97 -7.06 -10.80 13.16
C ALA A 97 -6.92 -11.66 11.90
N GLU A 98 -8.04 -12.04 11.29
CA GLU A 98 -8.10 -12.79 10.03
C GLU A 98 -7.40 -12.08 8.84
N HIS A 99 -7.36 -10.74 8.83
CA HIS A 99 -6.66 -9.99 7.79
C HIS A 99 -5.15 -9.93 8.06
N LEU A 100 -4.76 -9.88 9.33
CA LEU A 100 -3.34 -9.89 9.73
C LEU A 100 -2.64 -11.18 9.32
N GLU A 101 -3.37 -12.29 9.27
CA GLU A 101 -2.85 -13.59 8.79
C GLU A 101 -2.41 -13.52 7.32
N TYR A 102 -3.11 -12.75 6.48
CA TYR A 102 -2.79 -12.62 5.05
C TYR A 102 -1.60 -11.72 4.77
N ILE A 103 -1.28 -10.79 5.68
CA ILE A 103 -0.13 -9.90 5.47
C ILE A 103 1.14 -10.74 5.44
N GLU A 104 1.88 -10.67 4.35
CA GLU A 104 3.16 -11.37 4.22
C GLU A 104 4.33 -10.45 4.61
N ARG A 105 4.24 -9.17 4.24
CA ARG A 105 5.35 -8.22 4.37
C ARG A 105 4.87 -6.81 4.69
N ILE A 106 5.57 -6.16 5.61
CA ILE A 106 5.43 -4.74 5.92
C ILE A 106 6.81 -4.10 5.78
N THR A 107 6.93 -3.11 4.90
CA THR A 107 8.20 -2.44 4.63
C THR A 107 8.20 -1.05 5.26
N MET A 108 9.16 -0.81 6.16
CA MET A 108 9.39 0.51 6.76
C MET A 108 10.59 1.15 6.10
N ILE A 109 10.37 2.32 5.50
CA ILE A 109 11.42 3.07 4.81
C ILE A 109 11.73 4.32 5.63
N SER A 110 12.95 4.36 6.16
CA SER A 110 13.50 5.51 6.87
C SER A 110 14.31 6.39 5.91
N PHE A 111 14.02 7.70 5.91
CA PHE A 111 14.75 8.71 5.15
C PHE A 111 15.79 9.39 6.04
N GLU A 112 17.07 9.07 5.80
CA GLU A 112 18.24 9.88 6.17
C GLU A 112 18.66 10.07 7.66
N GLN A 113 19.98 10.23 7.82
CA GLN A 113 20.81 10.55 9.01
C GLN A 113 20.68 9.76 10.32
N ALA A 114 19.72 8.85 10.48
CA ALA A 114 19.72 7.99 11.67
C ALA A 114 21.04 7.20 11.76
N SER A 115 21.79 7.38 12.85
CA SER A 115 22.99 6.58 13.11
C SER A 115 22.58 5.10 13.25
N PRO A 116 23.47 4.14 12.96
CA PRO A 116 23.17 2.72 13.19
C PRO A 116 22.67 2.45 14.62
N ALA A 117 23.18 3.18 15.61
CA ALA A 117 22.75 3.08 17.00
C ALA A 117 21.30 3.56 17.21
N MET A 118 20.89 4.67 16.58
CA MET A 118 19.51 5.14 16.61
C MET A 118 18.56 4.14 15.96
N ILE A 119 18.95 3.55 14.83
CA ILE A 119 18.16 2.53 14.15
C ILE A 119 18.01 1.28 15.03
N ALA A 120 19.09 0.83 15.69
CA ALA A 120 19.03 -0.31 16.59
C ALA A 120 18.10 -0.05 17.79
N LEU A 121 18.21 1.13 18.42
CA LEU A 121 17.31 1.55 19.51
C LEU A 121 15.85 1.61 19.05
N GLU A 122 15.60 2.11 17.84
CA GLU A 122 14.26 2.17 17.27
C GLU A 122 13.71 0.77 17.02
N ILE A 123 14.50 -0.13 16.43
CA ILE A 123 14.14 -1.54 16.23
C ILE A 123 13.82 -2.23 17.57
N ASP A 124 14.62 -1.99 18.60
CA ASP A 124 14.40 -2.60 19.91
C ASP A 124 13.15 -2.03 20.60
N TRP A 125 12.93 -0.71 20.49
CA TRP A 125 11.71 -0.08 20.98
C TRP A 125 10.45 -0.58 20.24
N VAL A 126 10.54 -0.76 18.92
CA VAL A 126 9.49 -1.37 18.09
C VAL A 126 9.21 -2.77 18.61
N LYS A 127 10.22 -3.64 18.71
CA LYS A 127 10.05 -5.02 19.20
C LYS A 127 9.39 -5.06 20.59
N ALA A 128 9.86 -4.23 21.52
CA ALA A 128 9.29 -4.15 22.86
C ALA A 128 7.81 -3.70 22.83
N SER A 129 7.49 -2.69 22.01
CA SER A 129 6.11 -2.20 21.85
C SER A 129 5.19 -3.29 21.30
N TYR A 130 5.65 -4.06 20.33
CA TYR A 130 4.88 -5.15 19.74
C TYR A 130 4.66 -6.31 20.69
N GLN A 131 5.67 -6.67 21.48
CA GLN A 131 5.56 -7.72 22.49
C GLN A 131 4.50 -7.35 23.54
N VAL A 132 4.49 -6.09 24.00
CA VAL A 132 3.47 -5.58 24.93
C VAL A 132 2.05 -5.67 24.34
N LEU A 133 1.93 -5.50 23.02
CA LEU A 133 0.66 -5.56 22.30
C LEU A 133 0.27 -6.98 21.86
N GLY A 134 1.09 -8.00 22.09
CA GLY A 134 0.86 -9.36 21.60
C GLY A 134 0.95 -9.50 20.07
N LEU A 135 1.70 -8.60 19.42
CA LEU A 135 1.85 -8.53 17.96
C LEU A 135 3.16 -9.14 17.46
N ASP A 136 3.75 -10.08 18.21
CA ASP A 136 5.05 -10.69 17.88
C ASP A 136 5.08 -11.30 16.47
N HIS A 137 3.95 -11.84 16.02
CA HIS A 137 3.77 -12.42 14.68
C HIS A 137 3.78 -11.38 13.55
N VAL A 138 3.61 -10.09 13.85
CA VAL A 138 3.70 -9.00 12.89
C VAL A 138 5.13 -8.48 12.79
N VAL A 139 5.88 -8.46 13.89
CA VAL A 139 7.30 -8.07 13.89
C VAL A 139 8.12 -8.93 12.93
N SER A 140 7.83 -10.23 12.86
CA SER A 140 8.51 -11.15 11.95
C SER A 140 8.25 -10.86 10.46
N LYS A 141 7.21 -10.08 10.15
CA LYS A 141 6.82 -9.66 8.80
C LYS A 141 7.39 -8.28 8.42
N CYS A 142 7.98 -7.57 9.38
CA CYS A 142 8.52 -6.23 9.19
C CYS A 142 9.92 -6.27 8.57
N VAL A 143 10.11 -5.48 7.51
CA VAL A 143 11.39 -5.25 6.84
C VAL A 143 11.76 -3.78 6.98
N PHE A 144 12.94 -3.52 7.54
CA PHE A 144 13.45 -2.15 7.68
C PHE A 144 14.42 -1.86 6.54
N VAL A 145 14.13 -0.80 5.79
CA VAL A 145 14.98 -0.36 4.68
C VAL A 145 15.42 1.08 4.92
N ARG A 146 16.73 1.31 4.81
CA ARG A 146 17.32 2.64 4.94
C ARG A 146 17.51 3.25 3.55
N LYS A 147 16.94 4.44 3.34
CA LYS A 147 17.22 5.20 2.12
C LYS A 147 18.50 6.01 2.31
N CYS A 148 19.51 5.76 1.47
CA CYS A 148 20.78 6.49 1.50
C CYS A 148 20.70 7.80 0.72
N ALA A 149 21.03 8.91 1.41
CA ALA A 149 21.16 10.28 0.90
C ALA A 149 21.92 10.39 -0.43
N SER A 150 22.99 9.61 -0.56
CA SER A 150 23.98 9.71 -1.65
C SER A 150 23.42 9.39 -3.04
N MET A 151 22.20 8.84 -3.14
CA MET A 151 21.54 8.56 -4.41
C MET A 151 20.55 9.63 -4.85
N ILE A 152 20.28 10.65 -4.02
CA ILE A 152 19.70 11.91 -4.47
C ILE A 152 20.84 12.73 -5.08
N SER A 153 21.48 12.20 -6.14
CA SER A 153 22.15 13.11 -7.06
C SER A 153 21.08 14.07 -7.57
N PRO A 154 21.28 15.39 -7.48
CA PRO A 154 20.39 16.33 -8.13
C PRO A 154 20.50 16.04 -9.62
N MET A 155 19.57 15.24 -10.16
CA MET A 155 19.39 15.12 -11.59
C MET A 155 19.04 16.53 -12.07
N GLY A 156 20.06 17.22 -12.59
CA GLY A 156 20.01 18.47 -13.33
C GLY A 156 19.14 19.55 -12.70
N ARG A 157 19.78 20.52 -12.03
CA ARG A 157 19.35 21.90 -12.25
C ARG A 157 19.48 22.17 -13.75
N ASN A 158 18.38 22.04 -14.49
CA ASN A 158 18.27 22.66 -15.79
C ASN A 158 18.14 24.16 -15.53
N ASP A 159 19.29 24.80 -15.34
CA ASP A 159 19.45 26.25 -15.46
C ASP A 159 19.34 26.58 -16.96
N GLY A 160 18.15 26.37 -17.52
CA GLY A 160 17.80 26.61 -18.92
C GLY A 160 16.53 27.43 -18.94
N LEU A 161 16.69 28.73 -18.67
CA LEU A 161 15.67 29.75 -18.85
C LEU A 161 15.47 29.95 -20.35
N GLU A 162 14.53 29.23 -20.96
CA GLU A 162 13.99 29.61 -22.27
C GLU A 162 12.47 29.75 -22.17
N ASP A 163 12.05 31.01 -22.24
CA ASP A 163 10.68 31.43 -22.51
C ASP A 163 10.19 30.76 -23.79
N ASN A 164 9.17 29.91 -23.70
CA ASN A 164 8.25 29.72 -24.81
C ASN A 164 6.82 29.48 -24.31
N LYS A 165 5.94 30.34 -24.82
CA LYS A 165 4.51 30.36 -24.66
C LYS A 165 3.86 29.26 -25.50
N ASP A 166 2.66 28.91 -25.07
CA ASP A 166 1.61 28.22 -25.82
C ASP A 166 1.83 26.72 -26.07
N GLU A 167 1.09 25.88 -25.33
CA GLU A 167 -0.05 25.15 -25.91
C GLU A 167 -0.75 24.28 -24.85
N HIS A 168 -2.05 24.12 -25.07
CA HIS A 168 -3.05 23.57 -24.16
C HIS A 168 -3.19 22.06 -24.40
N GLU A 169 -2.63 21.21 -23.51
CA GLU A 169 -2.95 19.77 -23.50
C GLU A 169 -3.40 19.31 -22.09
N PRO A 170 -4.61 18.73 -21.96
CA PRO A 170 -5.05 18.08 -20.73
C PRO A 170 -4.80 16.57 -20.81
N GLY A 171 -3.88 16.05 -19.99
CA GLY A 171 -3.69 14.60 -19.90
C GLY A 171 -2.44 14.13 -19.17
N ARG A 172 -2.01 14.82 -18.10
CA ARG A 172 -0.81 14.46 -17.35
C ARG A 172 -1.07 13.23 -16.48
N LYS A 173 -0.58 12.07 -16.91
CA LYS A 173 -0.45 10.85 -16.07
C LYS A 173 0.60 11.09 -14.97
N PHE A 174 0.20 11.79 -13.91
CA PHE A 174 0.97 11.92 -12.67
C PHE A 174 0.72 10.66 -11.83
N GLY A 175 1.67 9.73 -11.78
CA GLY A 175 1.61 8.63 -10.80
C GLY A 175 2.45 7.40 -11.10
N GLN A 176 2.47 6.91 -12.35
CA GLN A 176 3.01 5.57 -12.63
C GLN A 176 4.54 5.46 -12.48
N ASN A 177 5.30 6.45 -12.96
CA ASN A 177 6.77 6.44 -12.95
C ASN A 177 7.42 6.42 -11.55
N ARG A 178 6.66 6.64 -10.48
CA ARG A 178 7.19 6.66 -9.10
C ARG A 178 7.07 5.30 -8.42
N ILE A 179 6.09 4.48 -8.83
CA ILE A 179 5.84 3.14 -8.31
C ILE A 179 6.85 2.16 -8.92
N ASP A 180 7.05 2.21 -10.24
CA ASP A 180 7.99 1.32 -10.93
C ASP A 180 9.43 1.48 -10.37
N LYS A 181 9.83 2.71 -10.03
CA LYS A 181 11.13 3.00 -9.41
C LYS A 181 11.25 2.52 -7.97
N LEU A 182 10.13 2.38 -7.25
CA LEU A 182 10.13 1.87 -5.87
C LEU A 182 10.19 0.34 -5.88
N ASP A 183 9.46 -0.32 -6.78
CA ASP A 183 9.51 -1.78 -6.97
C ASP A 183 10.91 -2.22 -7.41
N ASP A 184 11.49 -1.57 -8.43
CA ASP A 184 12.87 -1.83 -8.87
C ASP A 184 13.89 -1.62 -7.73
N TRP A 185 13.64 -0.64 -6.85
CA TRP A 185 14.51 -0.35 -5.72
C TRP A 185 14.38 -1.37 -4.59
N ILE A 186 13.16 -1.81 -4.24
CA ILE A 186 12.94 -2.85 -3.24
C ILE A 186 13.63 -4.14 -3.69
N VAL A 187 13.44 -4.53 -4.96
CA VAL A 187 14.08 -5.71 -5.56
C VAL A 187 15.61 -5.58 -5.55
N ALA A 188 16.16 -4.41 -5.90
CA ALA A 188 17.61 -4.20 -5.92
C ALA A 188 18.27 -4.20 -4.53
N ASN A 189 17.51 -4.00 -3.45
CA ASN A 189 18.04 -3.87 -2.09
C ASN A 189 17.67 -5.02 -1.14
N GLU A 190 17.08 -6.12 -1.64
CA GLU A 190 16.86 -7.34 -0.86
C GLU A 190 18.16 -7.94 -0.28
N GLY A 191 19.33 -7.54 -0.79
CA GLY A 191 20.65 -7.94 -0.26
C GLY A 191 21.05 -7.31 1.08
N TYR A 192 20.36 -6.25 1.55
CA TYR A 192 20.60 -5.63 2.87
C TYR A 192 19.62 -6.13 3.93
N ARG A 193 19.24 -7.42 3.88
CA ARG A 193 18.56 -8.05 5.01
C ARG A 193 19.51 -7.98 6.20
N CYS A 194 19.03 -7.40 7.30
CA CYS A 194 19.63 -7.63 8.61
C CYS A 194 19.42 -9.11 8.93
N THR A 195 20.30 -9.97 8.43
CA THR A 195 20.28 -11.40 8.74
C THR A 195 20.60 -11.53 10.22
N ARG A 196 19.71 -12.22 10.95
CA ARG A 196 19.93 -12.70 12.31
C ARG A 196 21.38 -13.17 12.45
N HIS A 197 22.14 -12.52 13.32
CA HIS A 197 23.26 -13.19 13.96
C HIS A 197 22.66 -13.94 15.15
N ASP A 198 22.64 -15.27 15.04
CA ASP A 198 22.34 -16.19 16.14
C ASP A 198 23.35 -16.04 17.29
#